data_AF-A0A2Z5EN95-F1
#
_entry.id   AF-A0A2Z5EN95-F1
#
_cell.length_a   1.000
_cell.length_b   1.000
_cell.length_c   1.000
_cell.angle_alpha   90.00
_cell.angle_beta   90.00
_cell.angle_gamma   90.00
#
_symmetry.space_group_name_H-M   'P 1'
#
loop_
_entity.id
_entity.type
_entity.pdbx_description
1 polymer ?
#
loop_
_entity_poly.entity_id
_entity_poly.type
_entity_poly.pdbx_seq_one_letter_code
_entity_poly.pdbx_strand_id
1 'polypeptide(L)' 'MATIVQNDKPVTVDPLRHSAPLGAVLAFLGVARCLPLLHSSQGCAAMVKVLLTRHFRESIPLQTSALPETTT' A
#
# COMPACT_ATOMS: atom_id res chain seq x y z
N MET A 1 -32.44 -9.50 -4.98
CA MET A 1 -31.88 -8.44 -5.84
C MET A 1 -31.03 -7.55 -4.96
N ALA A 2 -29.74 -7.35 -5.28
CA ALA A 2 -28.85 -6.54 -4.46
C ALA A 2 -29.02 -5.06 -4.82
N THR A 3 -29.24 -4.22 -3.82
CA THR A 3 -29.27 -2.76 -4.00
C THR A 3 -27.83 -2.24 -4.02
N ILE A 4 -27.44 -1.52 -5.07
CA ILE A 4 -26.13 -0.86 -5.15
C ILE A 4 -26.23 0.47 -4.39
N VAL A 5 -25.44 0.61 -3.33
CA VAL A 5 -25.32 1.86 -2.56
C VAL A 5 -23.98 2.50 -2.89
N GLN A 6 -23.99 3.70 -3.44
CA GLN A 6 -22.79 4.51 -3.67
C GLN A 6 -22.73 5.65 -2.67
N ASN A 7 -21.51 6.09 -2.33
CA ASN A 7 -21.31 7.22 -1.43
C ASN A 7 -21.09 8.49 -2.27
N ASP A 8 -22.00 9.46 -2.16
CA ASP A 8 -21.93 10.74 -2.88
C ASP A 8 -21.13 11.82 -2.13
N LYS A 9 -20.67 11.53 -0.91
CA LYS A 9 -19.92 12.50 -0.09
C LYS A 9 -18.50 12.71 -0.66
N PRO A 10 -18.06 13.97 -0.90
CA PRO A 10 -16.74 14.25 -1.47
C PRO A 10 -15.58 13.97 -0.51
N VAL A 11 -15.86 13.92 0.79
CA VAL A 11 -14.87 13.59 1.83
C VAL A 11 -14.99 12.13 2.23
N THR A 12 -13.85 11.45 2.27
CA THR A 12 -13.74 10.10 2.84
C THR A 12 -13.48 10.22 4.34
N VAL A 13 -14.35 9.62 5.15
CA VAL A 13 -14.21 9.49 6.60
C VAL A 13 -14.06 8.01 6.89
N ASP A 14 -13.07 7.63 7.71
CA ASP A 14 -12.77 6.25 8.07
C ASP A 14 -12.74 5.30 6.84
N PRO A 15 -11.75 5.46 5.94
CA PRO A 15 -11.71 4.73 4.68
C PRO A 15 -11.70 3.22 4.90
N LEU A 16 -12.63 2.52 4.23
CA LEU A 16 -12.71 1.06 4.27
C LEU A 16 -11.55 0.37 3.52
N ARG A 17 -10.96 1.05 2.52
CA ARG A 17 -9.95 0.48 1.62
C ARG A 17 -8.63 1.25 1.72
N HIS A 18 -7.54 0.52 1.66
CA HIS A 18 -6.20 1.09 1.53
C HIS A 18 -5.80 1.27 0.06
N SER A 19 -4.64 1.90 -0.17
CA SER A 19 -4.11 2.15 -1.50
C SER A 19 -3.75 0.85 -2.25
N ALA A 20 -3.91 0.86 -3.57
CA ALA A 20 -3.61 -0.29 -4.43
C ALA A 20 -2.18 -0.88 -4.27
N PRO A 21 -1.11 -0.07 -4.06
CA PRO A 21 0.24 -0.59 -3.88
C PRO A 21 0.40 -1.53 -2.69
N LEU A 22 -0.40 -1.39 -1.61
CA LEU A 22 -0.37 -2.31 -0.48
C LEU A 22 -0.73 -3.74 -0.93
N GLY A 23 -1.81 -3.87 -1.71
CA GLY A 23 -2.23 -5.15 -2.27
C GLY A 23 -1.23 -5.73 -3.25
N ALA A 24 -0.61 -4.89 -4.09
CA ALA A 24 0.45 -5.31 -5.00
C ALA A 24 1.67 -5.87 -4.25
N VAL A 25 2.12 -5.17 -3.19
CA VAL A 25 3.22 -5.65 -2.33
C VAL A 25 2.87 -6.99 -1.70
N LEU A 26 1.66 -7.14 -1.16
CA LEU A 26 1.19 -8.42 -0.61
C LEU A 26 1.25 -9.55 -1.64
N ALA A 27 0.81 -9.30 -2.87
CA ALA A 27 0.85 -10.30 -3.94
C ALA A 27 2.29 -10.72 -4.26
N PHE A 28 3.21 -9.76 -4.39
CA PHE A 28 4.62 -10.05 -4.70
C PHE A 28 5.39 -10.70 -3.55
N LEU A 29 5.04 -10.42 -2.30
CA LEU A 29 5.61 -11.12 -1.14
C LEU A 29 5.27 -12.63 -1.13
N GLY A 30 4.20 -13.04 -1.82
CA GLY A 30 3.86 -14.45 -2.02
C GLY A 30 4.75 -15.16 -3.05
N VAL A 31 5.57 -14.44 -3.81
CA VAL A 31 6.47 -15.01 -4.82
C VAL A 31 7.82 -15.36 -4.19
N ALA A 32 8.23 -16.63 -4.33
CA ALA A 32 9.49 -17.10 -3.76
C ALA A 32 10.70 -16.29 -4.27
N ARG A 33 11.51 -15.79 -3.33
CA ARG A 33 12.69 -14.95 -3.59
C ARG A 33 12.39 -13.64 -4.35
N CYS A 34 11.20 -13.07 -4.18
CA CYS A 34 10.86 -11.74 -4.69
C CYS A 34 11.12 -10.67 -3.63
N LEU A 35 11.71 -9.54 -4.05
CA LEU A 35 11.80 -8.32 -3.24
C LEU A 35 10.99 -7.22 -3.92
N PRO A 36 9.79 -6.88 -3.42
CA PRO A 36 8.98 -5.83 -4.04
C PRO A 36 9.67 -4.46 -3.90
N LEU A 37 9.58 -3.65 -4.96
CA LEU A 37 10.05 -2.27 -5.00
C LEU A 37 8.90 -1.34 -5.36
N LEU A 38 8.66 -0.32 -4.54
CA LEU A 38 7.69 0.73 -4.82
C LEU A 38 8.38 1.92 -5.50
N HIS A 39 7.95 2.22 -6.72
CA HIS A 39 8.34 3.45 -7.39
C HIS A 39 7.57 4.63 -6.80
N SER A 40 8.02 5.13 -5.65
CA SER A 40 7.32 6.15 -4.86
C SER A 40 8.30 6.97 -4.01
N SER A 41 7.79 8.00 -3.34
CA SER A 41 8.50 8.61 -2.22
C SER A 41 8.56 7.65 -1.02
N GLN A 42 9.43 7.95 -0.06
CA GLN A 42 9.68 7.09 1.11
C GLN A 42 8.43 6.90 1.99
N GLY A 43 7.56 7.91 2.07
CA GLY A 43 6.36 7.89 2.91
C GLY A 43 5.37 6.78 2.54
N CYS A 44 5.15 6.57 1.24
CA CYS A 44 4.24 5.51 0.77
C CYS A 44 4.76 4.12 1.17
N ALA A 45 6.05 3.86 1.00
CA ALA A 45 6.66 2.58 1.38
C ALA A 45 6.67 2.35 2.89
N ALA A 46 6.92 3.40 3.67
CA ALA A 46 6.88 3.34 5.13
C ALA A 46 5.48 2.95 5.64
N MET A 47 4.41 3.53 5.08
CA MET A 47 3.03 3.21 5.48
C MET A 47 2.68 1.76 5.18
N VAL A 48 3.01 1.26 3.98
CA VAL A 48 2.79 -0.15 3.62
C VAL A 48 3.54 -1.07 4.59
N LYS A 49 4.82 -0.76 4.88
CA LYS A 49 5.63 -1.56 5.81
C LYS A 49 5.02 -1.59 7.21
N VAL A 50 4.60 -0.44 7.75
CA VAL A 50 3.99 -0.36 9.09
C VAL A 50 2.68 -1.14 9.16
N LEU A 51 1.80 -1.01 8.17
CA LEU A 51 0.52 -1.72 8.14
C LEU A 51 0.72 -3.24 8.11
N LEU A 52 1.61 -3.72 7.23
CA LEU A 52 1.87 -5.14 7.07
C LEU A 52 2.63 -5.73 8.28
N THR A 53 3.64 -5.03 8.80
CA THR A 53 4.35 -5.46 10.03
C THR A 53 3.41 -5.52 11.23
N ARG A 54 2.46 -4.58 11.37
CA ARG A 54 1.45 -4.64 12.45
C ARG A 54 0.48 -5.81 12.27
N HIS A 55 0.05 -6.09 11.04
CA HIS A 55 -0.90 -7.16 10.75
C HIS A 55 -0.28 -8.56 10.94
N PHE A 56 0.89 -8.80 10.33
CA PHE A 56 1.56 -10.12 10.38
C PHE A 56 2.48 -10.29 11.58
N ARG A 57 2.82 -9.21 12.28
CA ARG A 57 3.78 -9.19 13.39
C ARG A 57 5.19 -9.67 12.98
N GLU A 58 5.57 -9.41 11.74
CA GLU A 58 6.86 -9.79 11.15
C GLU A 58 7.52 -8.62 10.40
N SER A 59 8.84 -8.69 10.22
CA SER A 59 9.58 -7.71 9.42
C SER A 59 9.29 -7.93 7.93
N ILE A 60 8.75 -6.90 7.27
CA ILE A 60 8.34 -7.00 5.86
C ILE A 60 9.47 -6.48 4.96
N PRO A 61 10.01 -7.32 4.05
CA PRO A 61 11.03 -6.91 3.09
C PRO A 61 10.40 -6.12 1.94
N LEU A 62 10.72 -4.83 1.85
CA LEU A 62 10.18 -3.90 0.85
C LEU A 62 11.21 -2.81 0.56
N GLN A 63 11.38 -2.47 -0.72
CA GLN A 63 12.25 -1.38 -1.17
C GLN A 63 11.46 -0.24 -1.81
N THR A 64 12.08 0.93 -1.93
CA THR A 64 11.51 2.10 -2.60
C THR A 64 12.56 2.82 -3.41
N SER A 65 12.17 3.43 -4.54
CA SER A 65 13.04 4.31 -5.31
C SER A 65 13.26 5.68 -4.66
N ALA A 66 12.56 5.99 -3.56
CA ALA A 66 12.74 7.21 -2.76
C ALA A 66 12.73 8.50 -3.59
N LEU A 67 11.65 8.72 -4.36
CA LEU A 67 11.51 9.91 -5.21
C LEU A 67 11.69 11.22 -4.41
N PRO A 68 12.66 12.07 -4.77
CA PRO A 68 12.80 13.42 -4.23
C PRO A 68 11.84 14.41 -4.92
N GLU A 69 11.66 15.58 -4.30
CA GLU A 69 10.85 16.70 -4.82
C GLU A 69 11.27 17.15 -6.24
N THR A 70 12.54 16.97 -6.61
CA THR A 70 13.12 17.38 -7.90
C THR A 70 12.96 16.33 -9.00
N THR A 71 12.18 15.29 -8.78
CA THR A 71 11.89 14.29 -9.82
C THR A 71 10.95 14.91 -10.83
N THR A 72 11.47 15.20 -12.02
CA THR A 72 10.77 15.76 -13.19
C THR A 72 9.71 14.83 -13.73
#